data_AF-A0A2A8HV54-F1
#
_entry.id   AF-A0A2A8HV54-F1
#
_cell.length_a   1.000
_cell.length_b   1.000
_cell.length_c   1.000
_cell.angle_alpha   90.00
_cell.angle_beta   90.00
_cell.angle_gamma   90.00
#
_symmetry.space_group_name_H-M   'P 1'
#
loop_
_entity.id
_entity.type
_entity.pdbx_description
1 polymer ?
#
loop_
_entity_poly.entity_id
_entity_poly.type
_entity_poly.pdbx_seq_one_letter_code
_entity_poly.pdbx_strand_id
1 'polypeptide(L)'
;MQVRPEIAALRRDPDLSRTIQAGMREAVRTWRARPQVARVIAAMGELTGGAAVERLPALAELFGAEPGPSRQFAADFAAAIGAALSDQPLGHVALRHFTNGRRSTLLLARTGTVSLTLVACEAAPVADTAVSVAFPDIETWDRVLAGTARAEIVSRPRGDGSGGALSRSPRTLACGDVVVRDGRETALRLTGIDGCLVLLRLQRRCGAEPTDELRLANGAPVRRTSASAAESSALLTMTLLRAMDRQDAVPAITAIARGPGSAPLRWRAAREAIALDTRAGLDTLCEIAARADDPIAGLAAALRDDLLAAHSGLADLVSCRA
;
A
#
# COMPACT_ATOMS: atom_id res chain seq x y z
N MET A 1 -22.41 30.23 -14.67
CA MET A 1 -22.01 29.38 -13.53
C MET A 1 -22.31 30.13 -12.24
N GLN A 2 -23.38 29.78 -11.51
CA GLN A 2 -23.69 30.37 -10.21
C GLN A 2 -22.79 29.74 -9.14
N VAL A 3 -21.85 30.51 -8.59
CA VAL A 3 -21.05 30.11 -7.44
C VAL A 3 -21.80 30.54 -6.19
N ARG A 4 -22.08 29.60 -5.28
CA ARG A 4 -22.75 29.90 -4.02
C ARG A 4 -21.96 30.93 -3.20
N PRO A 5 -22.62 31.88 -2.50
CA PRO A 5 -21.96 32.98 -1.80
C PRO A 5 -20.87 32.54 -0.82
N GLU A 6 -21.06 31.40 -0.17
CA GLU A 6 -20.15 30.83 0.82
C GLU A 6 -18.85 30.32 0.16
N ILE A 7 -18.96 29.76 -1.05
CA ILE A 7 -17.80 29.36 -1.87
C ILE A 7 -17.06 30.59 -2.40
N ALA A 8 -17.79 31.66 -2.73
CA ALA A 8 -17.20 32.92 -3.15
C ALA A 8 -16.45 33.62 -2.00
N ALA A 9 -16.95 33.54 -0.76
CA ALA A 9 -16.31 34.07 0.44
C ALA A 9 -14.97 33.36 0.74
N LEU A 10 -14.93 32.03 0.67
CA LEU A 10 -13.69 31.25 0.82
C LEU A 10 -12.59 31.61 -0.18
N ARG A 11 -12.96 31.96 -1.42
CA ARG A 11 -11.99 32.38 -2.44
C ARG A 11 -11.41 33.77 -2.20
N ARG A 12 -12.13 34.63 -1.48
CA ARG A 12 -11.74 36.01 -1.21
C ARG A 12 -10.99 36.16 0.12
N ASP A 13 -11.18 35.22 1.05
CA ASP A 13 -10.62 35.25 2.40
C ASP A 13 -9.84 33.96 2.72
N PRO A 14 -8.50 33.98 2.55
CA PRO A 14 -7.63 32.88 2.95
C PRO A 14 -7.66 32.58 4.46
N ASP A 15 -8.01 33.54 5.31
CA ASP A 15 -7.98 33.41 6.77
C ASP A 15 -9.20 32.64 7.25
N LEU A 16 -10.34 32.84 6.60
CA LEU A 16 -11.54 32.03 6.78
C LEU A 16 -11.26 30.56 6.42
N SER A 17 -10.58 30.30 5.31
CA SER A 17 -10.21 28.93 4.92
C SER A 17 -9.27 28.29 5.95
N ARG A 18 -8.26 29.02 6.42
CA ARG A 18 -7.33 28.52 7.45
C ARG A 18 -8.03 28.23 8.77
N THR A 19 -8.97 29.08 9.19
CA THR A 19 -9.75 28.91 10.42
C THR A 19 -10.64 27.68 10.33
N ILE A 20 -11.32 27.50 9.19
CA ILE A 20 -12.16 26.33 8.95
C ILE A 20 -11.33 25.03 9.00
N GLN A 21 -10.18 25.01 8.35
CA GLN A 21 -9.32 23.82 8.39
C GLN A 21 -8.67 23.59 9.77
N ALA A 22 -8.44 24.66 10.55
CA ALA A 22 -7.98 24.54 11.93
C ALA A 22 -9.05 23.88 12.82
N GLY A 23 -10.32 24.25 12.67
CA GLY A 23 -11.45 23.63 13.37
C GLY A 23 -11.55 22.13 13.09
N MET A 24 -11.46 21.72 11.82
CA MET A 24 -11.47 20.30 11.44
C MET A 24 -10.28 19.51 12.03
N ARG A 25 -9.08 20.10 12.04
CA ARG A 25 -7.90 19.49 12.67
C ARG A 25 -8.09 19.35 14.17
N GLU A 26 -8.68 20.34 14.83
CA GLU A 26 -8.95 20.31 16.25
C GLU A 26 -9.95 19.22 16.63
N ALA A 27 -11.05 19.09 15.88
CA ALA A 27 -12.02 18.02 16.10
C ALA A 27 -11.37 16.62 16.08
N VAL A 28 -10.48 16.38 15.10
CA VAL A 28 -9.71 15.12 15.02
C VAL A 28 -8.77 14.97 16.23
N ARG A 29 -8.06 16.03 16.62
CA ARG A 29 -7.15 16.00 17.78
C ARG A 29 -7.91 15.69 19.07
N THR A 30 -9.01 16.38 19.32
CA THR A 30 -9.87 16.19 20.48
C THR A 30 -10.46 14.79 20.54
N TRP A 31 -10.93 14.25 19.41
CA TRP A 31 -11.38 12.86 19.36
C TRP A 31 -10.25 11.87 19.70
N ARG A 32 -9.04 12.05 19.15
CA ARG A 32 -7.89 11.20 19.45
C ARG A 32 -7.41 11.31 20.91
N ALA A 33 -7.62 12.45 21.54
CA ALA A 33 -7.25 12.69 22.94
C ALA A 33 -8.20 12.03 23.94
N ARG A 34 -9.36 11.53 23.51
CA ARG A 34 -10.28 10.80 24.39
C ARG A 34 -9.58 9.55 24.97
N PRO A 35 -9.71 9.24 26.27
CA PRO A 35 -8.97 8.15 26.90
C PRO A 35 -9.09 6.80 26.19
N GLN A 36 -10.30 6.45 25.72
CA GLN A 36 -10.52 5.21 24.98
C GLN A 36 -9.78 5.15 23.63
N VAL A 37 -9.70 6.29 22.92
CA VAL A 37 -9.01 6.36 21.63
C VAL A 37 -7.49 6.39 21.81
N ALA A 38 -7.02 7.16 22.80
CA ALA A 38 -5.60 7.21 23.14
C ALA A 38 -5.05 5.83 23.52
N ARG A 39 -5.81 5.02 24.28
CA ARG A 39 -5.44 3.64 24.62
C ARG A 39 -5.31 2.74 23.38
N VAL A 40 -6.20 2.88 22.40
CA VAL A 40 -6.12 2.15 21.12
C VAL A 40 -4.86 2.56 20.34
N ILE A 41 -4.58 3.87 20.24
CA ILE A 41 -3.39 4.37 19.53
C ILE A 41 -2.09 3.92 20.22
N ALA A 42 -2.07 3.89 21.56
CA ALA A 42 -0.94 3.37 22.33
C ALA A 42 -0.72 1.87 22.05
N ALA A 43 -1.79 1.07 22.11
CA ALA A 43 -1.74 -0.35 21.79
C ALA A 43 -1.29 -0.64 20.34
N MET A 44 -1.61 0.23 19.37
CA MET A 44 -1.06 0.13 18.02
C MET A 44 0.48 0.28 17.99
N GLY A 45 1.05 1.08 18.90
CA GLY A 45 2.49 1.20 19.09
C GLY A 45 3.10 -0.11 19.58
N GLU A 46 2.49 -0.75 20.56
CA GLU A 46 2.92 -2.07 21.05
C GLU A 46 2.81 -3.16 19.98
N LEU A 47 1.74 -3.14 19.18
CA LEU A 47 1.55 -4.04 18.04
C LEU A 47 2.63 -3.86 16.97
N THR A 48 3.11 -2.63 16.77
CA THR A 48 4.26 -2.33 15.89
C THR A 48 5.53 -3.01 16.40
N GLY A 49 5.69 -3.11 17.72
CA GLY A 49 6.79 -3.82 18.38
C GLY A 49 6.67 -5.34 18.36
N GLY A 50 5.64 -5.90 17.72
CA GLY A 50 5.46 -7.35 17.54
C GLY A 50 4.51 -8.01 18.55
N ALA A 51 3.90 -7.26 19.48
CA ALA A 51 2.91 -7.82 20.39
C ALA A 51 1.71 -8.42 19.63
N ALA A 52 1.08 -9.44 20.21
CA ALA A 52 -0.12 -10.06 19.65
C ALA A 52 -1.38 -9.27 20.03
N VAL A 53 -2.37 -9.16 19.13
CA VAL A 53 -3.60 -8.37 19.36
C VAL A 53 -4.35 -8.86 20.59
N GLU A 54 -4.35 -10.17 20.84
CA GLU A 54 -5.02 -10.82 21.98
C GLU A 54 -4.42 -10.40 23.33
N ARG A 55 -3.17 -9.94 23.35
CA ARG A 55 -2.48 -9.44 24.56
C ARG A 55 -2.62 -7.94 24.76
N LEU A 56 -3.29 -7.24 23.84
CA LEU A 56 -3.44 -5.79 23.85
C LEU A 56 -4.91 -5.45 24.12
N PRO A 57 -5.32 -5.20 25.38
CA PRO A 57 -6.73 -5.16 25.76
C PRO A 57 -7.58 -4.21 24.90
N ALA A 58 -7.06 -3.02 24.58
CA ALA A 58 -7.79 -2.05 23.78
C ALA A 58 -8.03 -2.51 22.32
N LEU A 59 -7.11 -3.29 21.74
CA LEU A 59 -7.29 -3.84 20.39
C LEU A 59 -8.11 -5.13 20.42
N ALA A 60 -7.87 -6.00 21.41
CA ALA A 60 -8.68 -7.19 21.64
C ALA A 60 -10.16 -6.84 21.85
N GLU A 61 -10.46 -5.72 22.51
CA GLU A 61 -11.83 -5.24 22.70
C GLU A 61 -12.48 -4.80 21.37
N LEU A 62 -11.75 -4.11 20.48
CA LEU A 62 -12.26 -3.70 19.16
C LEU A 62 -12.43 -4.88 18.19
N PHE A 63 -11.54 -5.87 18.25
CA PHE A 63 -11.47 -6.98 17.30
C PHE A 63 -11.81 -8.36 17.91
N GLY A 64 -12.42 -8.37 19.11
CA GLY A 64 -12.84 -9.58 19.83
C GLY A 64 -14.19 -10.16 19.42
N ALA A 65 -14.86 -10.92 20.28
CA ALA A 65 -16.18 -11.47 19.95
C ALA A 65 -17.27 -10.37 19.95
N GLU A 66 -17.25 -9.49 20.94
CA GLU A 66 -18.30 -8.50 21.16
C GLU A 66 -18.24 -7.33 20.14
N PRO A 67 -19.35 -7.01 19.45
CA PRO A 67 -19.37 -5.95 18.44
C PRO A 67 -19.50 -4.55 19.04
N GLY A 68 -20.03 -4.42 20.26
CA GLY A 68 -20.37 -3.14 20.91
C GLY A 68 -19.22 -2.12 20.92
N PRO A 69 -18.03 -2.46 21.43
CA PRO A 69 -16.92 -1.50 21.52
C PRO A 69 -16.49 -0.94 20.17
N SER A 70 -16.43 -1.79 19.14
CA SER A 70 -16.05 -1.37 17.79
C SER A 70 -17.07 -0.42 17.15
N ARG A 71 -18.36 -0.68 17.35
CA ARG A 71 -19.44 0.20 16.89
C ARG A 71 -19.43 1.53 17.64
N GLN A 72 -19.26 1.50 18.96
CA GLN A 72 -19.18 2.72 19.77
C GLN A 72 -17.98 3.57 19.36
N PHE A 73 -16.81 2.96 19.15
CA PHE A 73 -15.61 3.65 18.68
C PHE A 73 -15.84 4.38 17.35
N ALA A 74 -16.49 3.72 16.39
CA ALA A 74 -16.81 4.32 15.09
C ALA A 74 -17.92 5.38 15.18
N ALA A 75 -18.94 5.16 16.02
CA ALA A 75 -20.03 6.12 16.25
C ALA A 75 -19.51 7.39 16.93
N ASP A 76 -18.64 7.26 17.94
CA ASP A 76 -17.98 8.38 18.62
C ASP A 76 -17.19 9.25 17.63
N PHE A 77 -16.47 8.60 16.71
CA PHE A 77 -15.75 9.29 15.64
C PHE A 77 -16.72 10.02 14.70
N ALA A 78 -17.75 9.31 14.20
CA ALA A 78 -18.73 9.88 13.28
C ALA A 78 -19.48 11.07 13.90
N ALA A 79 -19.84 10.99 15.18
CA ALA A 79 -20.49 12.07 15.91
C ALA A 79 -19.56 13.28 16.05
N ALA A 80 -18.29 13.07 16.44
CA ALA A 80 -17.32 14.16 16.61
C ALA A 80 -17.04 14.90 15.30
N ILE A 81 -16.82 14.17 14.21
CA ILE A 81 -16.53 14.77 12.89
C ILE A 81 -17.81 15.31 12.25
N GLY A 82 -18.95 14.65 12.45
CA GLY A 82 -20.25 15.12 11.99
C GLY A 82 -20.61 16.48 12.59
N ALA A 83 -20.45 16.66 13.90
CA ALA A 83 -20.64 17.94 14.56
C ALA A 83 -19.72 19.03 14.00
N ALA A 84 -18.42 18.73 13.83
CA ALA A 84 -17.47 19.68 13.25
C ALA A 84 -17.83 20.07 11.80
N LEU A 85 -18.31 19.12 10.99
CA LEU A 85 -18.77 19.39 9.63
C LEU A 85 -20.10 20.18 9.62
N SER A 86 -20.98 19.96 10.58
CA SER A 86 -22.21 20.77 10.73
C SER A 86 -21.88 22.22 11.05
N ASP A 87 -20.92 22.46 11.95
CA ASP A 87 -20.46 23.80 12.29
C ASP A 87 -19.66 24.44 11.14
N GLN A 88 -18.94 23.62 10.38
CA GLN A 88 -18.05 24.05 9.29
C GLN A 88 -18.27 23.22 8.03
N PRO A 89 -19.36 23.47 7.27
CA PRO A 89 -19.79 22.63 6.15
C PRO A 89 -18.85 22.63 4.95
N LEU A 90 -17.96 23.62 4.86
CA LEU A 90 -16.93 23.71 3.82
C LEU A 90 -15.57 23.22 4.32
N GLY A 91 -15.51 22.71 5.56
CA GLY A 91 -14.34 22.06 6.12
C GLY A 91 -14.06 20.73 5.44
N HIS A 92 -12.78 20.40 5.31
CA HIS A 92 -12.36 19.10 4.82
C HIS A 92 -11.93 18.26 6.02
N VAL A 93 -12.37 17.00 6.08
CA VAL A 93 -11.92 16.09 7.13
C VAL A 93 -10.40 15.94 7.02
N ALA A 94 -9.69 16.39 8.04
CA ALA A 94 -8.23 16.45 8.09
C ALA A 94 -7.57 15.07 8.33
N LEU A 95 -8.06 14.06 7.62
CA LEU A 95 -7.58 12.69 7.61
C LEU A 95 -7.29 12.27 6.18
N ARG A 96 -6.26 11.45 6.02
CA ARG A 96 -5.97 10.84 4.73
C ARG A 96 -7.14 9.93 4.35
N HIS A 97 -7.70 10.17 3.17
CA HIS A 97 -8.78 9.39 2.62
C HIS A 97 -8.52 9.08 1.16
N PHE A 98 -9.23 8.08 0.66
CA PHE A 98 -9.20 7.68 -0.73
C PHE A 98 -10.59 7.18 -1.09
N THR A 99 -11.05 7.48 -2.31
CA THR A 99 -12.25 6.86 -2.88
C THR A 99 -12.01 6.53 -4.34
N ASN A 100 -12.59 5.43 -4.80
CA ASN A 100 -12.60 5.03 -6.21
C ASN A 100 -14.01 4.72 -6.73
N GLY A 101 -15.04 5.26 -6.07
CA GLY A 101 -16.46 5.01 -6.41
C GLY A 101 -17.00 3.65 -5.99
N ARG A 102 -16.15 2.68 -5.63
CA ARG A 102 -16.58 1.38 -5.08
C ARG A 102 -16.14 1.18 -3.63
N ARG A 103 -15.01 1.79 -3.26
CA ARG A 103 -14.43 1.71 -1.93
C ARG A 103 -13.94 3.08 -1.51
N SER A 104 -14.33 3.48 -0.31
CA SER A 104 -13.86 4.67 0.37
C SER A 104 -13.10 4.25 1.63
N THR A 105 -11.92 4.81 1.86
CA THR A 105 -11.11 4.56 3.06
C THR A 105 -10.81 5.86 3.77
N LEU A 106 -10.80 5.81 5.11
CA LEU A 106 -10.45 6.93 5.98
C LEU A 106 -9.45 6.45 7.03
N LEU A 107 -8.25 7.01 7.02
CA LEU A 107 -7.18 6.66 7.96
C LEU A 107 -7.42 7.35 9.31
N LEU A 108 -7.88 6.59 10.30
CA LEU A 108 -8.17 7.11 11.64
C LEU A 108 -6.90 7.34 12.46
N ALA A 109 -5.95 6.40 12.38
CA ALA A 109 -4.67 6.48 13.07
C ALA A 109 -3.61 5.63 12.35
N ARG A 110 -2.34 5.99 12.55
CA ARG A 110 -1.19 5.20 12.11
C ARG A 110 -0.07 5.34 13.11
N THR A 111 0.50 4.22 13.51
CA THR A 111 1.68 4.14 14.38
C THR A 111 2.65 3.17 13.71
N GLY A 112 3.81 3.65 13.26
CA GLY A 112 4.79 2.84 12.52
C GLY A 112 4.20 2.08 11.32
N THR A 113 4.27 0.75 11.38
CA THR A 113 3.77 -0.18 10.36
C THR A 113 2.30 -0.56 10.53
N VAL A 114 1.66 -0.08 11.60
CA VAL A 114 0.26 -0.37 11.93
C VAL A 114 -0.65 0.80 11.55
N SER A 115 -1.77 0.50 10.88
CA SER A 115 -2.80 1.48 10.54
C SER A 115 -4.19 1.02 10.95
N LEU A 116 -4.99 1.96 11.44
CA LEU A 116 -6.41 1.78 11.73
C LEU A 116 -7.24 2.62 10.76
N THR A 117 -8.16 1.98 10.05
CA THR A 117 -8.94 2.60 8.97
C THR A 117 -10.42 2.27 9.07
N LEU A 118 -11.28 3.23 8.72
CA LEU A 118 -12.65 2.93 8.33
C LEU A 118 -12.68 2.68 6.83
N VAL A 119 -13.41 1.64 6.42
CA VAL A 119 -13.57 1.27 5.01
C VAL A 119 -15.06 1.15 4.73
N ALA A 120 -15.55 1.87 3.74
CA ALA A 120 -16.87 1.67 3.18
C ALA A 120 -16.73 1.05 1.79
N CYS A 121 -17.48 0.00 1.52
CA CYS A 121 -17.54 -0.66 0.23
C CYS A 121 -18.99 -0.63 -0.26
N GLU A 122 -19.20 -0.23 -1.51
CA GLU A 122 -20.52 -0.12 -2.12
C GLU A 122 -20.76 -1.25 -3.12
N ALA A 123 -22.04 -1.59 -3.31
CA ALA A 123 -22.46 -2.53 -4.33
C ALA A 123 -21.97 -2.08 -5.71
N ALA A 124 -21.28 -2.98 -6.42
CA ALA A 124 -20.87 -2.70 -7.79
C ALA A 124 -22.08 -2.87 -8.73
N PRO A 125 -22.31 -1.97 -9.69
CA PRO A 125 -23.40 -2.11 -10.66
C PRO A 125 -23.21 -3.29 -11.63
N VAL A 126 -21.98 -3.79 -11.76
CA VAL A 126 -21.63 -4.97 -12.56
C VAL A 126 -20.80 -5.93 -11.70
N ALA A 127 -21.03 -7.25 -11.87
CA ALA A 127 -20.27 -8.27 -11.17
C ALA A 127 -18.76 -8.08 -11.38
N ASP A 128 -18.01 -8.05 -10.27
CA ASP A 128 -16.57 -7.83 -10.28
C ASP A 128 -15.86 -9.01 -10.96
N THR A 129 -15.32 -8.80 -12.17
CA THR A 129 -14.67 -9.83 -12.98
C THR A 129 -13.18 -10.00 -12.66
N ALA A 130 -12.78 -9.73 -11.41
CA ALA A 130 -11.38 -9.83 -11.01
C ALA A 130 -10.78 -11.18 -11.44
N VAL A 131 -9.74 -11.13 -12.28
CA VAL A 131 -9.04 -12.31 -12.82
C VAL A 131 -7.82 -12.71 -12.01
N SER A 132 -7.41 -11.85 -11.07
CA SER A 132 -6.24 -12.02 -10.21
C SER A 132 -6.53 -11.64 -8.75
N VAL A 133 -5.64 -12.04 -7.86
CA VAL A 133 -5.69 -11.75 -6.42
C VAL A 133 -4.28 -11.51 -5.90
N ALA A 134 -4.14 -10.53 -5.01
CA ALA A 134 -2.86 -10.15 -4.42
C ALA A 134 -2.71 -10.70 -2.99
N PHE A 135 -1.50 -11.13 -2.65
CA PHE A 135 -1.08 -11.65 -1.34
C PHE A 135 0.01 -10.76 -0.75
N PRO A 136 -0.34 -9.62 -0.13
CA PRO A 136 0.62 -8.71 0.46
C PRO A 136 1.10 -9.19 1.83
N ASP A 137 2.31 -8.81 2.23
CA ASP A 137 2.89 -9.09 3.55
C ASP A 137 2.27 -8.19 4.66
N ILE A 138 0.97 -8.39 4.87
CA ILE A 138 0.12 -7.59 5.75
C ILE A 138 -0.82 -8.51 6.51
N GLU A 139 -0.73 -8.48 7.84
CA GLU A 139 -1.79 -9.02 8.68
C GLU A 139 -2.94 -8.01 8.76
N THR A 140 -4.16 -8.51 8.61
CA THR A 140 -5.37 -7.68 8.63
C THR A 140 -6.39 -8.26 9.60
N TRP A 141 -6.94 -7.40 10.45
CA TRP A 141 -8.13 -7.65 11.24
C TRP A 141 -9.25 -6.75 10.72
N ASP A 142 -10.28 -7.37 10.16
CA ASP A 142 -11.48 -6.70 9.67
C ASP A 142 -12.63 -6.95 10.63
N ARG A 143 -13.23 -5.89 11.16
CA ARG A 143 -14.52 -5.94 11.86
C ARG A 143 -15.60 -5.37 10.96
N VAL A 144 -16.70 -6.09 10.78
CA VAL A 144 -17.89 -5.55 10.10
C VAL A 144 -18.70 -4.71 11.09
N LEU A 145 -18.79 -3.40 10.82
CA LEU A 145 -19.54 -2.44 11.63
C LEU A 145 -21.00 -2.28 11.18
N ALA A 146 -21.28 -2.47 9.88
CA ALA A 146 -22.62 -2.40 9.31
C ALA A 146 -22.66 -3.06 7.92
N GLY A 147 -23.86 -3.46 7.50
CA GLY A 147 -24.12 -4.07 6.19
C GLY A 147 -23.87 -5.57 6.13
N THR A 148 -24.15 -6.13 4.95
CA THR A 148 -23.91 -7.54 4.62
C THR A 148 -23.20 -7.66 3.28
N ALA A 149 -22.38 -8.71 3.15
CA ALA A 149 -21.70 -9.00 1.91
C ALA A 149 -21.47 -10.51 1.73
N ARG A 150 -21.47 -10.94 0.48
CA ARG A 150 -20.91 -12.23 0.07
C ARG A 150 -19.45 -12.02 -0.28
N ALA A 151 -18.62 -12.93 0.18
CA ALA A 151 -17.19 -12.91 -0.02
C ALA A 151 -16.65 -14.31 -0.31
N GLU A 152 -15.39 -14.35 -0.70
CA GLU A 152 -14.59 -15.56 -0.78
C GLU A 152 -13.28 -15.33 -0.05
N ILE A 153 -12.89 -16.33 0.74
CA ILE A 153 -11.51 -16.44 1.23
C ILE A 153 -10.74 -17.23 0.19
N VAL A 154 -9.73 -16.60 -0.39
CA VAL A 154 -8.81 -17.22 -1.34
C VAL A 154 -7.52 -17.53 -0.61
N SER A 155 -7.13 -18.80 -0.56
CA SER A 155 -5.90 -19.22 0.09
C SER A 155 -4.92 -19.78 -0.94
N ARG A 156 -3.64 -19.45 -0.79
CA ARG A 156 -2.58 -20.11 -1.57
C ARG A 156 -2.01 -21.31 -0.81
N PRO A 157 -1.61 -22.40 -1.49
CA PRO A 157 -1.00 -23.54 -0.82
C PRO A 157 0.28 -23.14 -0.09
N ARG A 158 0.48 -23.67 1.12
CA ARG A 158 1.72 -23.51 1.87
C ARG A 158 2.78 -24.43 1.27
N GLY A 159 3.83 -23.85 0.70
CA GLY A 159 4.93 -24.59 0.06
C GLY A 159 5.78 -23.69 -0.83
N ASP A 160 7.01 -24.10 -1.06
CA ASP A 160 8.09 -23.50 -1.83
C ASP A 160 7.87 -23.48 -3.36
N GLY A 161 6.81 -24.11 -3.86
CA GLY A 161 6.45 -24.13 -5.27
C GLY A 161 5.42 -23.07 -5.66
N SER A 162 5.85 -22.02 -6.36
CA SER A 162 4.96 -21.10 -7.09
C SER A 162 4.25 -21.84 -8.23
N GLY A 163 3.13 -22.51 -7.94
CA GLY A 163 2.39 -23.23 -8.99
C GLY A 163 1.15 -24.02 -8.54
N GLY A 164 0.80 -24.02 -7.25
CA GLY A 164 -0.40 -24.73 -6.77
C GLY A 164 -1.70 -23.97 -7.03
N ALA A 165 -2.77 -24.72 -7.34
CA ALA A 165 -4.10 -24.15 -7.50
C ALA A 165 -4.58 -23.47 -6.20
N LEU A 166 -5.21 -22.30 -6.34
CA LEU A 166 -5.75 -21.54 -5.20
C LEU A 166 -7.00 -22.22 -4.67
N SER A 167 -7.13 -22.34 -3.35
CA SER A 167 -8.37 -22.78 -2.72
C SER A 167 -9.29 -21.58 -2.48
N ARG A 168 -10.60 -21.78 -2.64
CA ARG A 168 -11.62 -20.74 -2.52
C ARG A 168 -12.75 -21.25 -1.65
N SER A 169 -13.05 -20.55 -0.57
CA SER A 169 -14.20 -20.86 0.28
C SER A 169 -15.16 -19.67 0.34
N PRO A 170 -16.46 -19.88 0.05
CA PRO A 170 -17.45 -18.83 0.18
C PRO A 170 -17.63 -18.45 1.65
N ARG A 171 -17.90 -17.17 1.90
CA ARG A 171 -18.16 -16.63 3.23
C ARG A 171 -19.20 -15.53 3.14
N THR A 172 -20.15 -15.51 4.07
CA THR A 172 -21.02 -14.36 4.29
C THR A 172 -20.40 -13.50 5.38
N LEU A 173 -20.40 -12.19 5.16
CA LEU A 173 -20.02 -11.18 6.12
C LEU A 173 -21.28 -10.47 6.58
N ALA A 174 -21.47 -10.40 7.88
CA ALA A 174 -22.54 -9.68 8.53
C ALA A 174 -21.99 -8.83 9.67
N CYS A 175 -22.80 -7.90 10.15
CA CYS A 175 -22.36 -7.02 11.20
C CYS A 175 -21.95 -7.79 12.48
N GLY A 176 -20.79 -7.43 13.01
CA GLY A 176 -20.18 -8.09 14.16
C GLY A 176 -19.17 -9.15 13.78
N ASP A 177 -19.12 -9.59 12.51
CA ASP A 177 -18.08 -10.53 12.09
C ASP A 177 -16.68 -9.94 12.22
N VAL A 178 -15.74 -10.79 12.64
CA VAL A 178 -14.30 -10.54 12.54
C VAL A 178 -13.68 -11.48 11.52
N VAL A 179 -12.85 -10.92 10.65
CA VAL A 179 -12.03 -11.68 9.72
C VAL A 179 -10.58 -11.31 9.96
N VAL A 180 -9.81 -12.26 10.49
CA VAL A 180 -8.36 -12.15 10.69
C VAL A 180 -7.66 -12.88 9.56
N ARG A 181 -6.66 -12.26 8.95
CA ARG A 181 -5.95 -12.80 7.79
C ARG A 181 -4.46 -12.47 7.86
N ASP A 182 -3.63 -13.47 7.63
CA ASP A 182 -2.29 -13.26 7.11
C ASP A 182 -2.40 -13.06 5.58
N GLY A 183 -2.10 -11.85 5.11
CA GLY A 183 -2.17 -11.47 3.70
C GLY A 183 -1.20 -12.25 2.82
N ARG A 184 -0.13 -12.85 3.39
CA ARG A 184 0.76 -13.74 2.65
C ARG A 184 0.07 -15.03 2.28
N GLU A 185 -0.99 -15.43 2.96
CA GLU A 185 -1.59 -16.75 2.77
C GLU A 185 -3.02 -16.65 2.28
N THR A 186 -3.73 -15.62 2.74
CA THR A 186 -5.17 -15.49 2.59
C THR A 186 -5.57 -14.10 2.13
N ALA A 187 -6.37 -14.06 1.08
CA ALA A 187 -7.01 -12.85 0.56
C ALA A 187 -8.52 -12.93 0.75
N LEU A 188 -9.15 -11.79 1.05
CA LEU A 188 -10.61 -11.66 1.10
C LEU A 188 -11.07 -10.95 -0.17
N ARG A 189 -11.92 -11.60 -0.95
CA ARG A 189 -12.55 -11.01 -2.14
C ARG A 189 -14.04 -10.83 -1.89
N LEU A 190 -14.53 -9.60 -1.99
CA LEU A 190 -15.97 -9.34 -1.94
C LEU A 190 -16.58 -9.70 -3.30
N THR A 191 -17.59 -10.56 -3.30
CA THR A 191 -18.28 -11.04 -4.52
C THR A 191 -19.67 -10.46 -4.68
N GLY A 192 -20.25 -9.93 -3.61
CA GLY A 192 -21.49 -9.15 -3.64
C GLY A 192 -21.63 -8.35 -2.35
N ILE A 193 -22.21 -7.16 -2.44
CA ILE A 193 -22.48 -6.29 -1.29
C ILE A 193 -23.93 -5.86 -1.38
N ASP A 194 -24.66 -5.94 -0.26
CA ASP A 194 -26.05 -5.52 -0.20
C ASP A 194 -26.09 -4.05 0.25
N GLY A 195 -26.13 -3.12 -0.72
CA GLY A 195 -26.05 -1.69 -0.47
C GLY A 195 -24.64 -1.23 -0.12
N CYS A 196 -24.33 -1.15 1.18
CA CYS A 196 -23.04 -0.66 1.70
C CYS A 196 -22.54 -1.54 2.85
N LEU A 197 -21.28 -1.95 2.78
CA LEU A 197 -20.55 -2.66 3.83
C LEU A 197 -19.55 -1.71 4.49
N VAL A 198 -19.62 -1.56 5.81
CA VAL A 198 -18.69 -0.72 6.58
C VAL A 198 -17.82 -1.60 7.47
N LEU A 199 -16.50 -1.43 7.36
CA LEU A 199 -15.50 -2.16 8.12
C LEU A 199 -14.65 -1.21 8.98
N LEU A 200 -14.33 -1.64 10.21
CA LEU A 200 -13.16 -1.16 10.93
C LEU A 200 -12.01 -2.12 10.63
N ARG A 201 -10.92 -1.60 10.07
CA ARG A 201 -9.79 -2.40 9.61
C ARG A 201 -8.51 -1.97 10.32
N LEU A 202 -7.90 -2.91 11.02
CA LEU A 202 -6.53 -2.82 11.53
C LEU A 202 -5.61 -3.59 10.61
N GLN A 203 -4.49 -2.99 10.22
CA GLN A 203 -3.48 -3.65 9.40
C GLN A 203 -2.10 -3.46 10.01
N ARG A 204 -1.31 -4.52 10.05
CA ARG A 204 0.12 -4.51 10.39
C ARG A 204 0.91 -4.95 9.17
N ARG A 205 1.84 -4.11 8.70
CA ARG A 205 2.84 -4.55 7.71
C ARG A 205 3.96 -5.31 8.44
N CYS A 206 4.19 -6.56 8.04
CA CYS A 206 5.07 -7.47 8.77
C CYS A 206 6.52 -7.46 8.28
N GLY A 207 6.76 -7.02 7.05
CA GLY A 207 8.09 -7.00 6.45
C GLY A 207 8.17 -6.23 5.14
N ALA A 208 9.22 -6.52 4.38
CA ALA A 208 9.50 -5.95 3.05
C ALA A 208 9.33 -6.99 1.93
N GLU A 209 8.66 -8.12 2.21
CA GLU A 209 8.47 -9.18 1.24
C GLU A 209 7.60 -8.71 0.06
N PRO A 210 7.96 -9.03 -1.18
CA PRO A 210 7.19 -8.64 -2.35
C PRO A 210 5.74 -9.13 -2.27
N THR A 211 4.82 -8.30 -2.77
CA THR A 211 3.43 -8.71 -2.98
C THR A 211 3.32 -9.52 -4.26
N ASP A 212 2.89 -10.77 -4.12
CA ASP A 212 2.55 -11.64 -5.24
C ASP A 212 1.10 -11.41 -5.67
N GLU A 213 0.90 -11.24 -6.97
CA GLU A 213 -0.42 -11.24 -7.59
C GLU A 213 -0.53 -12.47 -8.48
N LEU A 214 -1.51 -13.32 -8.18
CA LEU A 214 -1.72 -14.61 -8.82
C LEU A 214 -3.04 -14.63 -9.57
N ARG A 215 -3.09 -15.33 -10.70
CA ARG A 215 -4.31 -15.51 -11.49
C ARG A 215 -5.27 -16.42 -10.72
N LEU A 216 -6.52 -16.00 -10.58
CA LEU A 216 -7.54 -16.74 -9.84
C LEU A 216 -7.89 -18.09 -10.46
N ALA A 217 -7.79 -18.21 -11.78
CA ALA A 217 -8.15 -19.42 -12.51
C ALA A 217 -7.21 -20.60 -12.23
N ASN A 218 -5.91 -20.34 -12.03
CA ASN A 218 -4.90 -21.41 -11.98
C ASN A 218 -3.72 -21.14 -11.02
N GLY A 219 -3.73 -20.04 -10.27
CA GLY A 219 -2.65 -19.68 -9.35
C GLY A 219 -1.36 -19.20 -10.01
N ALA A 220 -1.31 -19.09 -11.34
CA ALA A 220 -0.11 -18.66 -12.05
C ALA A 220 0.26 -17.20 -11.68
N PRO A 221 1.55 -16.88 -11.53
CA PRO A 221 1.98 -15.52 -11.22
C PRO A 221 1.60 -14.56 -12.35
N VAL A 222 0.97 -13.44 -11.99
CA VAL A 222 0.62 -12.34 -12.88
C VAL A 222 1.64 -11.22 -12.71
N ARG A 223 1.91 -10.85 -11.46
CA ARG A 223 2.80 -9.72 -11.13
C ARG A 223 3.41 -9.94 -9.75
N ARG A 224 4.65 -9.48 -9.59
CA ARG A 224 5.30 -9.33 -8.28
C ARG A 224 5.68 -7.87 -8.09
N THR A 225 5.24 -7.27 -7.00
CA THR A 225 5.49 -5.85 -6.69
C THR A 225 6.33 -5.75 -5.42
N SER A 226 7.34 -4.88 -5.40
CA SER A 226 8.11 -4.60 -4.18
C SER A 226 7.18 -4.07 -3.07
N ALA A 227 7.40 -4.52 -1.82
CA ALA A 227 6.70 -3.97 -0.67
C ALA A 227 7.34 -2.69 -0.11
N SER A 228 8.49 -2.26 -0.66
CA SER A 228 9.18 -1.06 -0.20
C SER A 228 8.71 0.18 -0.94
N ALA A 229 8.10 1.10 -0.19
CA ALA A 229 7.77 2.43 -0.70
C ALA A 229 9.03 3.21 -1.10
N ALA A 230 10.15 3.01 -0.40
CA ALA A 230 11.43 3.62 -0.73
C ALA A 230 11.94 3.11 -2.09
N GLU A 231 11.87 1.80 -2.34
CA GLU A 231 12.26 1.25 -3.63
C GLU A 231 11.32 1.70 -4.75
N SER A 232 10.01 1.74 -4.51
CA SER A 232 9.04 2.26 -5.48
C SER A 232 9.31 3.72 -5.83
N SER A 233 9.63 4.55 -4.82
CA SER A 233 10.01 5.96 -5.03
C SER A 233 11.31 6.08 -5.80
N ALA A 234 12.31 5.26 -5.48
CA ALA A 234 13.58 5.24 -6.21
C ALA A 234 13.37 4.86 -7.68
N LEU A 235 12.58 3.82 -7.96
CA LEU A 235 12.24 3.39 -9.32
C LEU A 235 11.56 4.51 -10.12
N LEU A 236 10.57 5.19 -9.53
CA LEU A 236 9.88 6.30 -10.17
C LEU A 236 10.82 7.49 -10.41
N THR A 237 11.67 7.81 -9.43
CA THR A 237 12.63 8.91 -9.53
C THR A 237 13.63 8.66 -10.65
N MET A 238 14.24 7.46 -10.72
CA MET A 238 15.18 7.11 -11.78
C MET A 238 14.51 7.15 -13.16
N THR A 239 13.31 6.57 -13.29
CA THR A 239 12.55 6.58 -14.55
C THR A 239 12.22 8.01 -15.00
N LEU A 240 11.84 8.89 -14.07
CA LEU A 240 11.58 10.30 -14.36
C LEU A 240 12.85 11.04 -14.78
N LEU A 241 13.95 10.88 -14.03
CA LEU A 241 15.24 11.52 -14.35
C LEU A 241 15.73 11.09 -15.73
N ARG A 242 15.58 9.81 -16.08
CA ARG A 242 15.89 9.30 -17.42
C ARG A 242 14.96 9.88 -18.49
N ALA A 243 13.66 9.98 -18.23
CA ALA A 243 12.72 10.59 -19.18
C ALA A 243 12.98 12.09 -19.40
N MET A 244 13.59 12.76 -18.42
CA MET A 244 14.02 14.16 -18.49
C MET A 244 15.46 14.34 -19.03
N ASP A 245 16.12 13.25 -19.44
CA ASP A 245 17.49 13.23 -19.95
C ASP A 245 18.53 13.88 -19.00
N ARG A 246 18.36 13.67 -17.69
CA ARG A 246 19.22 14.26 -16.65
C ARG A 246 20.52 13.51 -16.46
N GLN A 247 21.49 13.72 -17.34
CA GLN A 247 22.80 13.04 -17.28
C GLN A 247 23.56 13.22 -15.94
N ASP A 248 23.34 14.33 -15.25
CA ASP A 248 23.92 14.58 -13.92
C ASP A 248 23.41 13.60 -12.83
N ALA A 249 22.34 12.84 -13.11
CA ALA A 249 21.84 11.78 -12.23
C ALA A 249 22.57 10.44 -12.38
N VAL A 250 23.36 10.23 -13.43
CA VAL A 250 24.03 8.95 -13.73
C VAL A 250 24.87 8.43 -12.56
N PRO A 251 25.67 9.25 -11.83
CA PRO A 251 26.43 8.75 -10.67
C PRO A 251 25.54 8.19 -9.56
N ALA A 252 24.39 8.82 -9.30
CA ALA A 252 23.44 8.36 -8.29
C ALA A 252 22.74 7.05 -8.72
N ILE A 253 22.36 6.95 -10.00
CA ILE A 253 21.71 5.75 -10.55
C ILE A 253 22.67 4.55 -10.54
N THR A 254 23.92 4.74 -10.97
CA THR A 254 24.95 3.69 -10.94
C THR A 254 25.34 3.28 -9.52
N ALA A 255 25.31 4.21 -8.55
CA ALA A 255 25.47 3.87 -7.14
C ALA A 255 24.34 2.97 -6.61
N ILE A 256 23.09 3.21 -7.03
CA ILE A 256 21.96 2.32 -6.70
C ILE A 256 22.17 0.92 -7.29
N ALA A 257 22.60 0.81 -8.54
CA ALA A 257 22.86 -0.48 -9.21
C ALA A 257 23.91 -1.32 -8.46
N ARG A 258 24.92 -0.68 -7.89
CA ARG A 258 26.05 -1.33 -7.18
C ARG A 258 25.81 -1.51 -5.68
N GLY A 259 24.88 -0.75 -5.11
CA GLY A 259 24.62 -0.71 -3.68
C GLY A 259 23.81 -1.90 -3.13
N PRO A 260 23.44 -1.87 -1.84
CA PRO A 260 22.80 -2.97 -1.13
C PRO A 260 21.28 -3.09 -1.37
N GLY A 261 20.75 -2.57 -2.48
CA GLY A 261 19.31 -2.63 -2.80
C GLY A 261 18.84 -4.04 -3.21
N SER A 262 17.53 -4.24 -3.34
CA SER A 262 17.02 -5.50 -3.89
C SER A 262 17.51 -5.72 -5.33
N ALA A 263 17.75 -6.98 -5.70
CA ALA A 263 18.17 -7.36 -7.04
C ALA A 263 17.33 -6.73 -8.17
N PRO A 264 15.97 -6.69 -8.10
CA PRO A 264 15.17 -6.01 -9.12
C PRO A 264 15.39 -4.51 -9.22
N LEU A 265 15.54 -3.81 -8.09
CA LEU A 265 15.83 -2.36 -8.07
C LEU A 265 17.19 -2.10 -8.72
N ARG A 266 18.21 -2.85 -8.28
CA ARG A 266 19.58 -2.73 -8.79
C ARG A 266 19.65 -3.01 -10.28
N TRP A 267 18.95 -4.06 -10.73
CA TRP A 267 18.86 -4.41 -12.15
C TRP A 267 18.18 -3.32 -12.98
N ARG A 268 17.08 -2.74 -12.48
CA ARG A 268 16.44 -1.63 -13.16
C ARG A 268 17.35 -0.41 -13.24
N ALA A 269 18.05 -0.08 -12.15
CA ALA A 269 18.99 1.04 -12.11
C ALA A 269 20.12 0.89 -13.15
N ALA A 270 20.69 -0.31 -13.31
CA ALA A 270 21.68 -0.59 -14.35
C ALA A 270 21.14 -0.30 -15.76
N ARG A 271 19.91 -0.72 -16.05
CA ARG A 271 19.27 -0.47 -17.36
C ARG A 271 18.95 1.00 -17.60
N GLU A 272 18.50 1.73 -16.58
CA GLU A 272 18.27 3.18 -16.69
C GLU A 272 19.59 3.94 -16.89
N ALA A 273 20.68 3.52 -16.23
CA ALA A 273 22.01 4.10 -16.44
C ALA A 273 22.47 3.94 -17.90
N ILE A 274 22.37 2.74 -18.48
CA ILE A 274 22.73 2.50 -19.90
C ILE A 274 21.94 3.39 -20.86
N ALA A 275 20.64 3.57 -20.57
CA ALA A 275 19.75 4.36 -21.40
C ALA A 275 20.02 5.88 -21.32
N LEU A 276 20.73 6.34 -20.29
CA LEU A 276 21.01 7.76 -20.03
C LEU A 276 22.48 8.12 -20.36
N ASP A 277 23.40 7.22 -20.03
CA ASP A 277 24.82 7.24 -20.40
C ASP A 277 25.30 5.79 -20.63
N THR A 278 25.46 5.44 -21.90
CA THR A 278 25.83 4.09 -22.30
C THR A 278 27.19 3.66 -21.78
N ARG A 279 28.18 4.58 -21.67
CA ARG A 279 29.52 4.22 -21.18
C ARG A 279 29.45 3.89 -19.69
N ALA A 280 28.92 4.80 -18.88
CA ALA A 280 28.79 4.59 -17.43
C ALA A 280 27.91 3.37 -17.11
N GLY A 281 26.87 3.13 -17.91
CA GLY A 281 26.02 1.95 -17.81
C GLY A 281 26.76 0.64 -18.11
N LEU A 282 27.56 0.60 -19.18
CA LEU A 282 28.36 -0.59 -19.53
C LEU A 282 29.45 -0.88 -18.49
N ASP A 283 30.13 0.15 -17.98
CA ASP A 283 31.10 -0.02 -16.88
C ASP A 283 30.42 -0.60 -15.63
N THR A 284 29.23 -0.11 -15.30
CA THR A 284 28.42 -0.63 -14.18
C THR A 284 28.02 -2.10 -14.40
N LEU A 285 27.64 -2.50 -15.62
CA LEU A 285 27.35 -3.90 -15.92
C LEU A 285 28.58 -4.78 -15.72
N CYS A 286 29.76 -4.32 -16.13
CA CYS A 286 31.01 -5.06 -15.96
C CYS A 286 31.36 -5.23 -14.48
N GLU A 287 31.26 -4.17 -13.68
CA GLU A 287 31.49 -4.22 -12.24
C GLU A 287 30.55 -5.21 -11.53
N ILE A 288 29.27 -5.25 -11.93
CA ILE A 288 28.27 -6.19 -11.39
C ILE A 288 28.59 -7.63 -11.84
N ALA A 289 28.87 -7.83 -13.13
CA ALA A 289 29.17 -9.15 -13.70
C ALA A 289 30.42 -9.79 -13.10
N ALA A 290 31.41 -8.98 -12.69
CA ALA A 290 32.64 -9.46 -12.05
C ALA A 290 32.42 -10.03 -10.64
N ARG A 291 31.27 -9.74 -10.00
CA ARG A 291 30.97 -10.19 -8.64
C ARG A 291 30.15 -11.48 -8.69
N ALA A 292 30.82 -12.63 -8.69
CA ALA A 292 30.17 -13.95 -8.84
C ALA A 292 29.05 -14.23 -7.82
N ASP A 293 29.17 -13.71 -6.60
CA ASP A 293 28.16 -13.87 -5.54
C ASP A 293 26.98 -12.88 -5.66
N ASP A 294 27.01 -11.99 -6.65
CA ASP A 294 25.95 -11.02 -6.86
C ASP A 294 24.72 -11.65 -7.54
N PRO A 295 23.51 -11.53 -6.98
CA PRO A 295 22.31 -12.17 -7.53
C PRO A 295 21.94 -11.71 -8.95
N ILE A 296 22.51 -10.60 -9.45
CA ILE A 296 22.27 -10.12 -10.81
C ILE A 296 23.50 -10.21 -11.73
N ALA A 297 24.62 -10.82 -11.29
CA ALA A 297 25.84 -10.93 -12.08
C ALA A 297 25.61 -11.59 -13.45
N GLY A 298 24.90 -12.74 -13.46
CA GLY A 298 24.62 -13.46 -14.71
C GLY A 298 23.76 -12.65 -15.68
N LEU A 299 22.78 -11.89 -15.18
CA LEU A 299 21.97 -11.00 -16.02
C LEU A 299 22.80 -9.86 -16.59
N ALA A 300 23.70 -9.29 -15.78
CA ALA A 300 24.57 -8.21 -16.20
C ALA A 300 25.57 -8.66 -17.28
N ALA A 301 26.16 -9.84 -17.12
CA ALA A 301 27.04 -10.44 -18.12
C ALA A 301 26.31 -10.68 -19.45
N ALA A 302 25.14 -11.34 -19.39
CA ALA A 302 24.36 -11.63 -20.59
C ALA A 302 23.95 -10.36 -21.36
N LEU A 303 23.44 -9.33 -20.66
CA LEU A 303 23.05 -8.08 -21.31
C LEU A 303 24.25 -7.33 -21.90
N ARG A 304 25.40 -7.33 -21.21
CA ARG A 304 26.64 -6.74 -21.75
C ARG A 304 27.04 -7.42 -23.05
N ASP A 305 27.05 -8.76 -23.05
CA ASP A 305 27.47 -9.55 -24.21
C ASP A 305 26.51 -9.37 -25.39
N ASP A 306 25.20 -9.34 -25.13
CA ASP A 306 24.17 -9.03 -26.13
C ASP A 306 24.36 -7.63 -26.75
N LEU A 307 24.64 -6.62 -25.93
CA LEU A 307 24.86 -5.24 -26.40
C LEU A 307 26.13 -5.12 -27.25
N LEU A 308 27.22 -5.78 -26.85
CA LEU A 308 28.46 -5.80 -27.62
C LEU A 308 28.32 -6.56 -28.94
N ALA A 309 27.56 -7.66 -28.95
CA ALA A 309 27.26 -8.41 -30.15
C ALA A 309 26.38 -7.60 -31.13
N ALA A 310 25.38 -6.88 -30.62
CA ALA A 310 24.47 -6.06 -31.44
C ALA A 310 25.12 -4.76 -31.95
N HIS A 311 26.08 -4.21 -31.20
CA HIS A 311 26.69 -2.92 -31.50
C HIS A 311 28.22 -2.96 -31.28
N SER A 312 28.94 -3.41 -32.32
CA SER A 312 30.40 -3.57 -32.27
C SER A 312 31.18 -2.29 -31.88
N GLY A 313 30.64 -1.11 -32.20
CA GLY A 313 31.23 0.19 -31.81
C GLY A 313 31.20 0.49 -30.31
N LEU A 314 30.50 -0.31 -29.50
CA LEU A 314 30.51 -0.19 -28.03
C LEU A 314 31.72 -0.89 -27.40
N ALA A 315 32.47 -1.72 -28.14
CA ALA A 315 33.62 -2.45 -27.61
C ALA A 315 34.72 -1.52 -27.09
N ASP A 316 34.88 -0.34 -27.70
CA ASP A 316 35.88 0.66 -27.30
C ASP A 316 35.48 1.42 -26.01
N LEU A 317 34.24 1.26 -25.55
CA LEU A 317 33.71 1.90 -24.34
C LEU A 317 33.79 1.01 -23.10
N VAL A 318 34.09 -0.28 -23.26
CA VAL A 318 34.06 -1.25 -22.16
C VAL A 318 35.44 -1.34 -21.50
N SER A 319 35.49 -1.01 -20.21
CA SER A 319 36.72 -1.04 -19.41
C SER A 319 37.18 -2.45 -19.02
N CYS A 320 36.28 -3.44 -19.02
CA CYS A 320 36.60 -4.84 -18.71
C CYS A 320 36.75 -5.65 -20.00
N ARG A 321 37.98 -5.88 -20.45
CA ARG A 321 38.27 -6.96 -21.40
C ARG A 321 38.19 -8.30 -20.66
N ALA A 322 37.60 -9.29 -21.32
CA ALA A 322 37.55 -10.68 -20.87
C ALA A 322 38.95 -11.24 -20.59
#